data_AF-A0A1V0TTM6-F1
#
_entry.id   AF-A0A1V0TTM6-F1
#
_cell.length_a   1.000
_cell.length_b   1.000
_cell.length_c   1.000
_cell.angle_alpha   90.00
_cell.angle_beta   90.00
_cell.angle_gamma   90.00
#
_symmetry.space_group_name_H-M   'P 1'
#
loop_
_entity.id
_entity.type
_entity.pdbx_description
1 polymer ?
#
loop_
_entity_poly.entity_id
_entity_poly.type
_entity_poly.pdbx_seq_one_letter_code
_entity_poly.pdbx_strand_id
1 'polypeptide(L)'
;MRYQGSDIPHFETDDKIRGFFETFLGVEFIDDIDKVRPSVVRRDKRKGEVARDTPFARNLREALEYLLGRRPVTAEQWGQLTHVFFYEEDALYAYLQDLYDYFYGDRKEPPVAPDPEAPPPEKYWS
;
A
#
# COMPACT_ATOMS: atom_id res chain seq x y z
N MET A 1 -0.14 22.69 2.90
CA MET A 1 1.14 22.01 2.59
C MET A 1 0.79 20.57 2.24
N ARG A 2 1.20 20.06 1.08
CA ARG A 2 0.88 18.69 0.63
C ARG A 2 1.71 17.71 1.45
N TYR A 3 1.11 16.69 2.04
CA TYR A 3 1.81 15.61 2.73
C TYR A 3 2.85 14.95 1.79
N GLN A 4 4.06 14.70 2.31
CA GLN A 4 5.23 14.20 1.54
C GLN A 4 5.75 12.87 2.09
N GLY A 5 4.91 12.06 2.75
CA GLY A 5 5.32 10.73 3.20
C GLY A 5 6.30 10.70 4.38
N SER A 6 6.51 11.80 5.10
CA SER A 6 7.51 11.92 6.19
C SER A 6 7.33 10.90 7.33
N ASP A 7 6.11 10.38 7.51
CA ASP A 7 5.81 9.39 8.54
C ASP A 7 5.90 7.94 8.04
N ILE A 8 6.37 7.74 6.79
CA ILE A 8 6.55 6.42 6.18
C ILE A 8 8.05 6.07 6.22
N PRO A 9 8.46 4.96 6.87
CA PRO A 9 9.85 4.52 6.88
C PRO A 9 10.42 4.39 5.47
N HIS A 10 11.68 4.79 5.31
CA HIS A 10 12.45 4.76 4.07
C HIS A 10 11.96 5.68 2.94
N PHE A 11 10.84 6.38 3.10
CA PHE A 11 10.27 7.22 2.05
C PHE A 11 11.20 8.34 1.57
N GLU A 12 11.89 9.01 2.50
CA GLU A 12 12.84 10.08 2.17
C GLU A 12 14.20 9.56 1.68
N THR A 13 14.56 8.32 2.03
CA THR A 13 15.93 7.80 1.85
C THR A 13 16.06 6.71 0.77
N ASP A 14 14.95 6.12 0.32
CA ASP A 14 14.92 5.07 -0.69
C ASP A 14 13.94 5.44 -1.82
N ASP A 15 14.48 5.86 -2.96
CA ASP A 15 13.70 6.26 -4.14
C ASP A 15 12.79 5.15 -4.67
N LYS A 16 13.11 3.87 -4.43
CA LYS A 16 12.22 2.76 -4.82
C LYS A 16 11.01 2.66 -3.92
N ILE A 17 11.18 2.94 -2.63
CA ILE A 17 10.06 3.00 -1.68
C ILE A 17 9.20 4.21 -1.99
N ARG A 18 9.81 5.38 -2.19
CA ARG A 18 9.08 6.57 -2.62
C ARG A 18 8.27 6.32 -3.89
N GLY A 19 8.91 5.80 -4.94
CA GLY A 19 8.25 5.47 -6.20
C GLY A 19 7.16 4.40 -6.03
N PHE A 20 7.32 3.45 -5.11
CA PHE A 20 6.25 2.51 -4.81
C PHE A 20 4.99 3.20 -4.28
N PHE A 21 5.12 4.08 -3.29
CA PHE A 21 3.97 4.79 -2.71
C PHE A 21 3.40 5.85 -3.65
N GLU A 22 4.23 6.66 -4.32
CA GLU A 22 3.76 7.75 -5.18
C GLU A 22 3.25 7.26 -6.55
N THR A 23 3.88 6.22 -7.11
CA THR A 23 3.56 5.74 -8.46
C THR A 23 2.69 4.50 -8.41
N PHE A 24 3.16 3.40 -7.81
CA PHE A 24 2.46 2.12 -7.90
C PHE A 24 1.22 2.02 -7.03
N LEU A 25 1.15 2.78 -5.93
CA LEU A 25 -0.09 2.97 -5.18
C LEU A 25 -0.84 4.22 -5.62
N GLY A 26 -0.34 4.92 -6.63
CA GLY A 26 -0.99 6.08 -7.21
C GLY A 26 -2.17 5.69 -8.10
N VAL A 27 -3.11 6.62 -8.30
CA VAL A 27 -4.33 6.41 -9.11
C VAL A 27 -4.06 5.85 -10.51
N GLU A 28 -2.89 6.11 -11.07
CA GLU A 28 -2.50 5.62 -12.41
C GLU A 28 -2.14 4.14 -12.45
N PHE A 29 -1.66 3.54 -11.36
CA PHE A 29 -1.08 2.19 -11.36
C PHE A 29 -1.55 1.30 -10.20
N ILE A 30 -2.43 1.78 -9.33
CA ILE A 30 -2.90 1.01 -8.17
C ILE A 30 -3.59 -0.30 -8.59
N ASP A 31 -4.30 -0.31 -9.73
CA ASP A 31 -4.92 -1.51 -10.28
C ASP A 31 -3.93 -2.49 -10.94
N ASP A 32 -2.69 -2.06 -11.15
CA ASP A 32 -1.58 -2.81 -11.75
C ASP A 32 -0.59 -3.33 -10.69
N ILE A 33 -1.00 -3.40 -9.42
CA ILE A 33 -0.11 -3.77 -8.30
C ILE A 33 0.47 -5.19 -8.43
N ASP A 34 -0.19 -6.06 -9.19
CA ASP A 34 0.29 -7.39 -9.54
C ASP A 34 1.60 -7.36 -10.33
N LYS A 35 1.82 -6.31 -11.14
CA LYS A 35 3.06 -6.12 -11.90
C LYS A 35 4.27 -5.87 -11.00
N VAL A 36 4.06 -5.38 -9.77
CA VAL A 36 5.13 -5.19 -8.77
C VAL A 36 5.45 -6.48 -8.02
N ARG A 37 4.48 -7.39 -7.90
CA ARG A 37 4.61 -8.64 -7.10
C ARG A 37 5.88 -9.43 -7.40
N PRO A 38 6.33 -9.63 -8.66
CA PRO A 38 7.58 -10.35 -8.94
C PRO A 38 8.84 -9.70 -8.34
N SER A 39 8.83 -8.39 -8.08
CA SER A 39 9.95 -7.67 -7.45
C SER A 39 10.01 -7.87 -5.93
N VAL A 40 8.90 -8.28 -5.32
CA VAL A 40 8.75 -8.49 -3.87
C VAL A 40 8.69 -9.96 -3.51
N VAL A 41 8.07 -10.78 -4.34
CA VAL A 41 7.79 -12.21 -4.11
C VAL A 41 8.46 -13.05 -5.19
N ARG A 42 8.96 -14.22 -4.80
CA ARG A 42 9.47 -15.24 -5.72
C ARG A 42 8.90 -16.60 -5.37
N ARG A 43 8.87 -17.51 -6.34
CA ARG A 43 8.52 -18.92 -6.10
C ARG A 43 9.73 -19.70 -5.60
N ASP A 44 9.60 -20.29 -4.42
CA ASP A 44 10.50 -21.29 -3.85
C ASP A 44 9.90 -22.69 -4.02
N LYS A 45 10.73 -23.66 -4.43
CA LYS A 45 10.25 -25.03 -4.74
C LYS A 45 9.78 -25.80 -3.50
N ARG A 46 10.26 -25.45 -2.30
CA ARG A 46 9.96 -26.16 -1.05
C ARG A 46 8.91 -25.44 -0.21
N LYS A 47 8.91 -24.10 -0.28
CA LYS A 47 8.08 -23.25 0.59
C LYS A 47 6.94 -22.55 -0.14
N GLY A 48 6.83 -22.69 -1.46
CA GLY A 48 5.84 -21.96 -2.24
C GLY A 48 6.28 -20.52 -2.50
N GLU A 49 5.34 -19.58 -2.52
CA GLU A 49 5.67 -18.16 -2.66
C GLU A 49 6.36 -17.64 -1.40
N VAL A 50 7.47 -16.93 -1.57
CA VAL A 50 8.22 -16.32 -0.47
C VAL A 50 8.64 -14.90 -0.85
N ALA A 51 8.65 -14.00 0.13
CA ALA A 51 9.24 -12.68 -0.04
C ALA A 51 10.73 -12.80 -0.41
N ARG A 52 11.18 -11.93 -1.31
CA ARG A 52 12.57 -11.86 -1.75
C ARG A 52 13.38 -11.19 -0.65
N ASP A 53 14.62 -11.65 -0.49
CA ASP A 53 15.61 -10.97 0.36
C ASP A 53 16.33 -9.89 -0.47
N THR A 54 15.62 -8.81 -0.78
CA THR A 54 16.16 -7.62 -1.45
C THR A 54 15.97 -6.40 -0.55
N PRO A 55 16.80 -5.35 -0.68
CA PRO A 55 16.59 -4.10 0.08
C PRO A 55 15.18 -3.54 -0.10
N PHE A 56 14.68 -3.51 -1.33
CA PHE A 56 13.32 -3.04 -1.63
C PHE A 56 12.25 -3.85 -0.89
N ALA A 57 12.28 -5.19 -0.96
CA ALA A 57 11.28 -6.02 -0.29
C ALA A 57 11.36 -5.91 1.24
N ARG A 58 12.55 -5.73 1.82
CA ARG A 58 12.68 -5.51 3.27
C ARG A 58 12.15 -4.14 3.68
N ASN A 59 12.57 -3.08 2.99
CA ASN A 59 12.15 -1.73 3.30
C ASN A 59 10.64 -1.54 3.10
N LEU A 60 10.06 -2.16 2.07
CA LEU A 60 8.62 -2.13 1.82
C LEU A 60 7.86 -2.87 2.95
N ARG A 61 8.37 -4.02 3.38
CA ARG A 61 7.80 -4.75 4.52
C ARG A 61 7.80 -3.89 5.78
N GLU A 62 8.95 -3.30 6.13
CA GLU A 62 9.09 -2.44 7.31
C GLU A 62 8.15 -1.22 7.24
N ALA A 63 8.02 -0.60 6.07
CA ALA A 63 7.11 0.52 5.87
C ALA A 63 5.63 0.12 6.10
N LEU A 64 5.20 -1.02 5.54
CA LEU A 64 3.83 -1.52 5.72
C LEU A 64 3.56 -1.98 7.16
N GLU A 65 4.49 -2.70 7.79
CA GLU A 65 4.38 -3.09 9.20
C GLU A 65 4.27 -1.86 10.12
N TYR A 66 5.04 -0.80 9.84
CA TYR A 66 4.97 0.45 10.58
C TYR A 66 3.61 1.15 10.40
N LEU A 67 3.14 1.28 9.16
CA LEU A 67 1.82 1.86 8.85
C LEU A 67 0.72 1.10 9.59
N LEU A 68 0.69 -0.22 9.51
CA LEU A 68 -0.33 -1.06 10.16
C LEU A 68 -0.26 -0.99 11.70
N GLY A 69 0.94 -0.95 12.28
CA GLY A 69 1.13 -0.92 13.72
C GLY A 69 0.90 0.44 14.38
N ARG A 70 1.19 1.54 13.67
CA ARG A 70 1.13 2.90 14.22
C ARG A 70 -0.02 3.74 13.70
N ARG A 71 -0.56 3.37 12.54
CA ARG A 71 -1.57 4.13 11.79
C ARG A 71 -1.29 5.64 11.71
N PRO A 72 -0.08 6.07 11.27
CA PRO A 72 0.33 7.46 11.36
C PRO A 72 -0.21 8.35 10.22
N VAL A 73 -0.70 7.74 9.13
CA VAL A 73 -1.18 8.44 7.93
C VAL A 73 -2.71 8.47 7.91
N THR A 74 -3.30 9.65 7.76
CA THR A 74 -4.75 9.80 7.61
C THR A 74 -5.19 9.50 6.17
N ALA A 75 -6.49 9.24 5.95
CA ALA A 75 -7.03 9.05 4.60
C ALA A 75 -6.81 10.27 3.68
N GLU A 76 -6.87 11.49 4.24
CA GLU A 76 -6.57 12.71 3.52
C GLU A 76 -5.10 12.78 3.09
N GLN A 77 -4.17 12.52 4.02
CA GLN A 77 -2.74 12.52 3.73
C GLN A 77 -2.39 11.46 2.68
N TRP A 78 -3.00 10.27 2.77
CA TRP A 78 -2.87 9.23 1.76
C TRP A 78 -3.35 9.70 0.38
N GLY A 79 -4.51 10.33 0.30
CA GLY A 79 -5.03 10.89 -0.95
C GLY A 79 -4.16 12.02 -1.50
N GLN A 80 -3.56 12.83 -0.65
CA GLN A 80 -2.57 13.83 -1.07
C GLN A 80 -1.30 13.17 -1.64
N LEU A 81 -0.89 12.03 -1.11
CA LEU A 81 0.31 11.32 -1.57
C LEU A 81 0.06 10.56 -2.89
N THR A 82 -1.04 9.81 -2.95
CA THR A 82 -1.31 8.81 -3.99
C THR A 82 -2.36 9.23 -5.02
N HIS A 83 -3.13 10.29 -4.75
CA HIS A 83 -4.35 10.62 -5.48
C HIS A 83 -5.46 9.55 -5.41
N VAL A 84 -5.32 8.55 -4.54
CA VAL A 84 -6.34 7.55 -4.23
C VAL A 84 -6.98 7.91 -2.90
N PHE A 85 -8.29 8.11 -2.88
CA PHE A 85 -9.00 8.61 -1.69
C PHE A 85 -9.81 7.51 -1.03
N PHE A 86 -9.74 7.48 0.30
CA PHE A 86 -10.61 6.65 1.14
C PHE A 86 -11.52 7.56 1.94
N TYR A 87 -12.79 7.17 2.10
CA TYR A 87 -13.72 7.92 2.96
C TYR A 87 -13.36 7.82 4.45
N GLU A 88 -12.75 6.71 4.85
CA GLU A 88 -12.50 6.38 6.25
C GLU A 88 -11.07 5.86 6.43
N GLU A 89 -10.44 6.20 7.55
CA GLU A 89 -9.11 5.66 7.88
C GLU A 89 -9.15 4.14 8.02
N ASP A 90 -10.21 3.57 8.60
CA ASP A 90 -10.35 2.11 8.68
C ASP A 90 -10.37 1.44 7.31
N ALA A 91 -10.97 2.08 6.30
CA ALA A 91 -10.94 1.58 4.92
C ALA A 91 -9.54 1.62 4.31
N LEU A 92 -8.79 2.71 4.54
CA LEU A 92 -7.39 2.81 4.13
C LEU A 92 -6.55 1.69 4.77
N TYR A 93 -6.66 1.50 6.09
CA TYR A 93 -5.84 0.52 6.78
C TYR A 93 -6.26 -0.92 6.49
N ALA A 94 -7.52 -1.18 6.15
CA ALA A 94 -7.96 -2.46 5.60
C ALA A 94 -7.31 -2.74 4.24
N TYR A 95 -7.26 -1.76 3.34
CA TYR A 95 -6.55 -1.88 2.07
C TYR A 95 -5.05 -2.15 2.27
N LEU A 96 -4.40 -1.43 3.20
CA LEU A 96 -2.98 -1.65 3.53
C LEU A 96 -2.71 -3.03 4.12
N GLN A 97 -3.65 -3.57 4.90
CA GLN A 97 -3.56 -4.93 5.43
C GLN A 97 -3.65 -5.95 4.30
N ASP A 98 -4.62 -5.80 3.39
CA ASP A 98 -4.72 -6.67 2.21
C ASP A 98 -3.48 -6.59 1.32
N LEU A 99 -2.89 -5.41 1.16
CA LEU A 99 -1.64 -5.21 0.43
C LEU A 99 -0.45 -5.92 1.11
N TYR A 100 -0.35 -5.83 2.44
CA TYR A 100 0.65 -6.56 3.21
C TYR A 100 0.48 -8.07 3.04
N ASP A 101 -0.75 -8.58 3.20
CA ASP A 101 -1.05 -10.01 3.07
C ASP A 101 -0.84 -10.51 1.64
N TYR A 102 -1.02 -9.64 0.64
CA TYR A 102 -0.72 -9.95 -0.75
C TYR A 102 0.78 -10.22 -0.92
N PHE A 103 1.66 -9.37 -0.40
CA PHE A 103 3.11 -9.53 -0.59
C PHE A 103 3.79 -10.49 0.40
N TYR A 104 3.34 -10.53 1.65
CA TYR A 104 4.04 -11.17 2.76
C TYR A 104 3.18 -12.22 3.49
N GLY A 105 1.89 -12.28 3.19
CA GLY A 105 0.95 -13.27 3.74
C GLY A 105 0.49 -14.28 2.69
N ASP A 106 -0.70 -14.83 2.92
CA ASP A 106 -1.26 -15.93 2.12
C ASP A 106 -2.18 -15.46 0.99
N ARG A 107 -2.47 -14.16 0.90
CA ARG A 107 -3.41 -13.61 -0.09
C ARG A 107 -2.86 -13.78 -1.52
N LYS A 108 -3.70 -14.31 -2.41
CA LYS A 108 -3.34 -14.60 -3.82
C LYS A 108 -3.76 -13.54 -4.81
N GLU A 109 -4.91 -12.91 -4.56
CA GLU A 109 -5.46 -11.88 -5.43
C GLU A 109 -5.00 -10.50 -4.98
N PRO A 110 -4.73 -9.55 -5.88
CA PRO A 110 -4.36 -8.19 -5.50
C PRO A 110 -5.47 -7.55 -4.64
N PRO A 111 -5.13 -6.61 -3.74
CA PRO A 111 -6.14 -5.77 -3.10
C PRO A 111 -6.87 -4.93 -4.16
N VAL A 112 -8.13 -4.63 -3.91
CA VAL A 112 -8.94 -3.79 -4.81
C VAL A 112 -8.86 -2.35 -4.30
N ALA A 113 -8.50 -1.42 -5.18
CA ALA A 113 -8.49 0.00 -4.89
C ALA A 113 -9.93 0.52 -4.63
N PRO A 114 -10.11 1.60 -3.86
CA PRO A 114 -11.42 2.22 -3.71
C PRO A 114 -11.89 2.78 -5.06
N ASP A 115 -13.16 2.53 -5.38
CA ASP A 115 -13.81 3.10 -6.58
C ASP A 115 -14.02 4.61 -6.37
N PRO A 116 -13.43 5.48 -7.22
CA PRO A 116 -13.57 6.93 -7.09
C PRO A 116 -15.00 7.43 -7.36
N GLU A 117 -15.83 6.64 -8.05
CA GLU A 117 -17.23 6.96 -8.33
C GLU A 117 -18.18 6.38 -7.26
N ALA A 118 -17.66 5.62 -6.29
CA ALA A 118 -18.49 5.05 -5.25
C ALA A 118 -19.15 6.15 -4.40
N PRO A 119 -20.46 6.02 -4.12
CA PRO A 119 -21.14 6.95 -3.22
C PRO A 119 -20.46 6.96 -1.84
N PRO A 120 -20.45 8.11 -1.14
CA PRO A 120 -20.07 8.15 0.26
C PRO A 120 -20.80 7.08 1.10
N PRO A 121 -20.21 6.58 2.19
CA PRO A 121 -20.91 5.66 3.10
C PRO A 121 -22.22 6.26 3.64
N GLU A 122 -23.22 5.42 3.96
CA GLU A 122 -24.57 5.84 4.39
C GLU A 122 -24.56 6.92 5.49
N LYS A 123 -23.60 6.85 6.42
CA LYS A 123 -23.42 7.81 7.52
C LYS A 123 -23.13 9.26 7.09
N TYR A 124 -22.81 9.50 5.81
CA TYR A 124 -22.56 10.82 5.24
C TYR A 124 -23.80 11.43 4.53
N TRP A 125 -24.91 10.71 4.46
CA TRP A 125 -26.14 11.14 3.77
C TRP A 125 -27.22 11.70 4.70
N SER A 126 -26.92 11.82 6.00
CA SER A 126 -27.83 12.29 7.06
C SER A 126 -27.68 13.77 7.38
#